data_AF-A0A2N1NG74-F1
#
_entry.id   AF-A0A2N1NG74-F1
#
_cell.length_a   1.000
_cell.length_b   1.000
_cell.length_c   1.000
_cell.angle_alpha   90.00
_cell.angle_beta   90.00
_cell.angle_gamma   90.00
#
_symmetry.space_group_name_H-M   'P 1'
#
loop_
_entity.id
_entity.type
_entity.pdbx_description
1 polymer ?
#
loop_
_entity_poly.entity_id
_entity_poly.type
_entity_poly.pdbx_seq_one_letter_code
_entity_poly.pdbx_strand_id
1 'polypeptide(L)'
;MSKMDLWKTYEYKLLGIFLIIGLLIVLFFIARRRNSNGNNIAILQLGLIIFDLVIDITFININAKDVPVLYFPSIVFVTVPIGINTILAFYLITQENKRQQFLEWFMAHRKVASIFTILASTDIEALSILYSNLAGFSSFNAPFSDDAKSKIFWVVNLTINIIGRLYQVTIHLRNLKHSQA
;
A
#
# COMPACT_ATOMS: atom_id res chain seq x y z
N MET A 1 -0.74 34.35 -12.61
CA MET A 1 -1.46 33.17 -13.14
C MET A 1 -2.96 33.41 -13.00
N SER A 2 -3.73 33.36 -14.09
CA SER A 2 -5.17 33.67 -14.03
C SER A 2 -5.96 32.46 -13.49
N LYS A 3 -7.13 32.71 -12.88
CA LYS A 3 -8.03 31.66 -12.35
C LYS A 3 -8.40 30.61 -13.42
N MET A 4 -8.40 31.01 -14.69
CA MET A 4 -8.76 30.20 -15.85
C MET A 4 -7.64 29.23 -16.28
N ASP A 5 -6.36 29.58 -16.04
CA ASP A 5 -5.21 28.69 -16.29
C ASP A 5 -5.10 27.57 -15.24
N LEU A 6 -5.42 27.88 -13.98
CA LEU A 6 -5.43 26.88 -12.90
C LEU A 6 -6.48 25.82 -13.19
N TRP A 7 -7.71 26.23 -13.51
CA TRP A 7 -8.80 25.31 -13.79
C TRP A 7 -8.45 24.29 -14.89
N LYS A 8 -7.96 24.76 -16.04
CA LYS A 8 -7.54 23.87 -17.14
C LYS A 8 -6.42 22.91 -16.74
N THR A 9 -5.50 23.34 -15.88
CA THR A 9 -4.38 22.49 -15.42
C THR A 9 -4.85 21.39 -14.45
N TYR A 10 -5.79 21.68 -13.55
CA TYR A 10 -6.31 20.70 -12.59
C TYR A 10 -7.44 19.84 -13.17
N GLU A 11 -8.19 20.32 -14.15
CA GLU A 11 -9.28 19.61 -14.81
C GLU A 11 -8.83 18.27 -15.38
N TYR A 12 -7.75 18.23 -16.15
CA TYR A 12 -7.22 16.96 -16.70
C TYR A 12 -6.69 16.01 -15.64
N LYS A 13 -6.08 16.53 -14.56
CA LYS A 13 -5.61 15.70 -13.43
C LYS A 13 -6.78 15.07 -12.69
N LEU A 14 -7.83 15.84 -12.42
CA LEU A 14 -9.05 15.35 -11.77
C LEU A 14 -9.77 14.34 -12.66
N LEU A 15 -9.89 14.60 -13.96
CA LEU A 15 -10.49 13.68 -14.91
C LEU A 15 -9.75 12.34 -14.95
N GLY A 16 -8.40 12.37 -14.94
CA GLY A 16 -7.59 11.16 -14.83
C GLY A 16 -7.88 10.36 -13.54
N ILE A 17 -7.99 11.04 -12.40
CA ILE A 17 -8.34 10.38 -11.12
C ILE A 17 -9.73 9.74 -11.19
N PHE A 18 -10.73 10.45 -11.72
CA PHE A 18 -12.08 9.91 -11.89
C PHE A 18 -12.12 8.69 -12.80
N LEU A 19 -11.34 8.69 -13.88
CA LEU A 19 -11.24 7.54 -14.79
C LEU A 19 -10.63 6.32 -14.10
N ILE A 20 -9.58 6.49 -13.30
CA ILE A 20 -8.95 5.39 -12.54
C ILE A 20 -9.93 4.83 -11.50
N ILE A 21 -10.62 5.69 -10.76
CA ILE A 21 -11.64 5.28 -9.78
C ILE A 21 -12.78 4.53 -10.48
N GLY A 22 -13.29 5.06 -11.58
CA GLY A 22 -14.32 4.41 -12.38
C GLY A 22 -13.89 3.02 -12.88
N LEU A 23 -12.66 2.90 -13.38
CA LEU A 23 -12.08 1.62 -13.79
C LEU A 23 -12.02 0.62 -12.63
N LEU A 24 -11.52 1.03 -11.46
CA LEU A 24 -11.44 0.18 -10.27
C LEU A 24 -12.82 -0.32 -9.83
N ILE A 25 -13.84 0.55 -9.86
CA ILE A 25 -15.22 0.18 -9.54
C ILE A 25 -15.75 -0.85 -10.54
N VAL A 26 -15.53 -0.64 -11.84
CA VAL A 26 -15.94 -1.61 -12.89
C VAL A 26 -15.25 -2.95 -12.67
N LEU A 27 -13.94 -2.97 -12.42
CA LEU A 27 -13.19 -4.19 -12.13
C LEU A 27 -13.70 -4.90 -10.88
N PHE A 28 -14.02 -4.15 -9.82
CA PHE A 28 -14.63 -4.70 -8.61
C PHE A 28 -15.95 -5.42 -8.92
N PHE A 29 -16.85 -4.80 -9.69
CA PHE A 29 -18.11 -5.43 -10.08
C PHE A 29 -17.91 -6.67 -10.95
N ILE A 30 -16.97 -6.65 -11.88
CA ILE A 30 -16.62 -7.81 -12.71
C ILE A 30 -16.12 -8.97 -11.83
N ALA A 31 -15.19 -8.69 -10.92
CA ALA A 31 -14.67 -9.69 -9.99
C ALA A 31 -15.75 -10.26 -9.07
N ARG A 32 -16.63 -9.39 -8.55
CA ARG A 32 -17.77 -9.79 -7.72
C ARG A 32 -18.76 -10.67 -8.45
N ARG A 33 -19.03 -10.39 -9.74
CA ARG A 33 -19.86 -11.24 -10.60
C ARG A 33 -19.22 -12.58 -10.87
N ARG A 34 -17.90 -12.63 -11.06
CA ARG A 34 -17.17 -13.86 -11.36
C ARG A 34 -17.08 -14.81 -10.17
N ASN A 35 -16.80 -14.29 -8.98
CA ASN A 35 -16.75 -15.09 -7.76
C ASN A 35 -17.20 -14.25 -6.56
N SER A 36 -18.46 -14.38 -6.16
CA SER A 36 -19.02 -13.63 -5.02
C SER A 36 -18.44 -14.04 -3.67
N ASN A 37 -17.86 -15.24 -3.56
CA ASN A 37 -17.30 -15.77 -2.31
C ASN A 37 -15.87 -15.28 -2.06
N GLY A 38 -15.20 -14.73 -3.08
CA GLY A 38 -13.90 -14.09 -2.93
C GLY A 38 -14.00 -12.70 -2.29
N ASN A 39 -12.94 -12.28 -1.60
CA ASN A 39 -12.77 -10.92 -1.12
C ASN A 39 -12.35 -9.99 -2.26
N ASN A 40 -13.30 -9.64 -3.12
CA ASN A 40 -13.05 -8.81 -4.30
C ASN A 40 -12.74 -7.34 -3.99
N ILE A 41 -12.88 -6.91 -2.72
CA ILE A 41 -12.43 -5.59 -2.26
C ILE A 41 -10.91 -5.46 -2.45
N ALA A 42 -10.18 -6.58 -2.52
CA ALA A 42 -8.75 -6.61 -2.83
C ALA A 42 -8.36 -5.86 -4.12
N ILE A 43 -9.26 -5.68 -5.11
CA ILE A 43 -9.00 -4.83 -6.29
C ILE A 43 -8.89 -3.35 -5.91
N LEU A 44 -9.80 -2.88 -5.05
CA LEU A 44 -9.78 -1.50 -4.59
C LEU A 44 -8.56 -1.28 -3.69
N GLN A 45 -8.27 -2.24 -2.81
CA GLN A 45 -7.07 -2.23 -1.96
C GLN A 45 -5.79 -2.16 -2.79
N LEU A 46 -5.65 -2.97 -3.84
CA LEU A 46 -4.52 -2.90 -4.77
C LEU A 46 -4.38 -1.50 -5.39
N GLY A 47 -5.51 -0.92 -5.81
CA GLY A 47 -5.54 0.45 -6.35
C GLY A 47 -5.05 1.49 -5.34
N LEU A 48 -5.45 1.37 -4.08
CA LEU A 48 -5.02 2.27 -2.99
C LEU A 48 -3.53 2.14 -2.69
N ILE A 49 -2.99 0.92 -2.62
CA ILE A 49 -1.55 0.67 -2.38
C ILE A 49 -0.71 1.31 -3.51
N ILE A 50 -1.13 1.12 -4.76
CA ILE A 50 -0.43 1.73 -5.91
C ILE A 50 -0.53 3.26 -5.86
N PHE A 51 -1.70 3.79 -5.51
CA PHE A 51 -1.91 5.24 -5.41
C PHE A 51 -1.02 5.86 -4.33
N ASP A 52 -0.94 5.25 -3.15
CA ASP A 52 -0.11 5.70 -2.03
C ASP A 52 1.36 5.79 -2.45
N LEU A 53 1.88 4.73 -3.09
CA LEU A 53 3.25 4.72 -3.63
C LEU A 53 3.52 5.87 -4.62
N VAL A 54 2.57 6.12 -5.52
CA VAL A 54 2.69 7.18 -6.53
C VAL A 54 2.71 8.55 -5.87
N ILE A 55 1.87 8.79 -4.86
CA ILE A 55 1.82 10.06 -4.14
C ILE A 55 3.12 10.30 -3.37
N ASP A 56 3.65 9.30 -2.67
CA ASP A 56 4.90 9.43 -1.90
C ASP A 56 6.11 9.76 -2.80
N ILE A 57 6.25 9.04 -3.91
CA ILE A 57 7.34 9.28 -4.88
C ILE A 57 7.19 10.67 -5.52
N THR A 58 5.96 11.05 -5.87
CA THR A 58 5.67 12.38 -6.46
C THR A 58 5.97 13.48 -5.46
N PHE A 59 5.63 13.28 -4.17
CA PHE A 59 5.90 14.24 -3.11
C PHE A 59 7.39 14.50 -2.95
N ILE A 60 8.22 13.44 -2.90
CA ILE A 60 9.67 13.58 -2.82
C ILE A 60 10.20 14.34 -4.05
N ASN A 61 9.80 13.95 -5.26
CA ASN A 61 10.35 14.55 -6.49
C ASN A 61 9.99 16.03 -6.68
N ILE A 62 8.78 16.44 -6.30
CA ILE A 62 8.31 17.82 -6.48
C ILE A 62 8.82 18.71 -5.33
N ASN A 63 8.61 18.29 -4.09
CA ASN A 63 8.83 19.16 -2.93
C ASN A 63 10.30 19.19 -2.46
N ALA A 64 11.16 18.29 -2.96
CA ALA A 64 12.60 18.30 -2.67
C ALA A 64 13.27 19.66 -2.96
N LYS A 65 12.73 20.43 -3.90
CA LYS A 65 13.29 21.73 -4.31
C LYS A 65 12.68 22.91 -3.55
N ASP A 66 11.41 22.81 -3.17
CA ASP A 66 10.65 23.96 -2.65
C ASP A 66 10.72 24.08 -1.12
N VAL A 67 10.87 22.96 -0.40
CA VAL A 67 10.98 22.96 1.06
C VAL A 67 12.11 22.02 1.52
N PRO A 68 13.39 22.46 1.42
CA PRO A 68 14.55 21.63 1.71
C PRO A 68 14.55 21.02 3.12
N VAL A 69 13.92 21.71 4.08
CA VAL A 69 13.81 21.24 5.47
C VAL A 69 12.96 19.98 5.61
N LEU A 70 12.02 19.73 4.69
CA LEU A 70 11.16 18.54 4.69
C LEU A 70 11.76 17.38 3.89
N TYR A 71 12.75 17.63 3.04
CA TYR A 71 13.31 16.61 2.15
C TYR A 71 13.89 15.41 2.91
N PHE A 72 14.77 15.66 3.88
CA PHE A 72 15.39 14.61 4.69
C PHE A 72 14.33 13.81 5.48
N PRO A 73 13.41 14.45 6.24
CA PRO A 73 12.29 13.75 6.85
C PRO A 73 11.51 12.87 5.86
N SER A 74 11.15 13.39 4.69
CA SER A 74 10.35 12.65 3.70
C SER A 74 11.07 11.41 3.16
N ILE A 75 12.37 11.49 2.90
CA ILE A 75 13.15 10.30 2.50
C ILE A 75 13.12 9.26 3.61
N VAL A 76 13.35 9.65 4.86
CA VAL A 76 13.32 8.72 6.00
C VAL A 76 11.94 8.09 6.15
N PHE A 77 10.87 8.87 6.04
CA PHE A 77 9.49 8.39 6.14
C PHE A 77 9.08 7.44 5.02
N VAL A 78 9.70 7.51 3.84
CA VAL A 78 9.43 6.55 2.76
C VAL A 78 10.35 5.34 2.85
N THR A 79 11.65 5.55 3.04
CA THR A 79 12.65 4.47 2.98
C THR A 79 12.62 3.53 4.19
N VAL A 80 12.37 4.05 5.40
CA VAL A 80 12.36 3.21 6.61
C VAL A 80 11.18 2.23 6.61
N PRO A 81 9.92 2.66 6.38
CA PRO A 81 8.80 1.73 6.23
C PRO A 81 9.02 0.74 5.10
N ILE A 82 9.56 1.18 3.96
CA ILE A 82 9.85 0.28 2.85
C ILE A 82 10.85 -0.82 3.26
N GLY A 83 11.92 -0.46 3.97
CA GLY A 83 12.91 -1.42 4.46
C GLY A 83 12.30 -2.45 5.41
N ILE A 84 11.53 -2.00 6.39
CA ILE A 84 10.86 -2.88 7.37
C ILE A 84 9.87 -3.82 6.68
N ASN A 85 8.99 -3.26 5.84
CA ASN A 85 7.99 -4.02 5.10
C ASN A 85 8.63 -5.04 4.16
N THR A 86 9.73 -4.68 3.49
CA THR A 86 10.50 -5.61 2.65
C THR A 86 11.02 -6.80 3.46
N ILE A 87 11.69 -6.55 4.58
CA ILE A 87 12.24 -7.62 5.43
C ILE A 87 11.12 -8.55 5.90
N LEU A 88 10.00 -7.99 6.35
CA LEU A 88 8.84 -8.76 6.80
C LEU A 88 8.19 -9.56 5.68
N ALA A 89 8.02 -8.98 4.48
CA ALA A 89 7.44 -9.66 3.34
C ALA A 89 8.29 -10.87 2.92
N PHE A 90 9.61 -10.69 2.80
CA PHE A 90 10.53 -11.78 2.48
C PHE A 90 10.57 -12.84 3.57
N TYR A 91 10.56 -12.43 4.85
CA TYR A 91 10.52 -13.34 5.98
C TYR A 91 9.25 -14.21 5.96
N LEU A 92 8.07 -13.59 5.79
CA LEU A 92 6.79 -14.29 5.73
C LEU A 92 6.74 -15.29 4.56
N ILE A 93 7.10 -14.86 3.35
CA ILE A 93 7.11 -15.74 2.17
C ILE A 93 8.08 -16.91 2.36
N THR A 94 9.28 -16.65 2.90
CA THR A 94 10.27 -17.69 3.15
C THR A 94 9.81 -18.68 4.22
N GLN A 95 9.16 -18.19 5.27
CA GLN A 95 8.61 -19.03 6.33
C GLN A 95 7.45 -19.88 5.82
N GLU A 96 6.57 -19.30 5.00
CA GLU A 96 5.42 -19.99 4.41
C GLU A 96 5.87 -21.05 3.38
N ASN A 97 6.93 -20.79 2.61
CA ASN A 97 7.54 -21.76 1.68
C ASN A 97 8.09 -23.03 2.36
N LYS A 98 8.22 -23.07 3.69
CA LYS A 98 8.53 -24.31 4.43
C LYS A 98 7.35 -25.28 4.48
N ARG A 99 6.12 -24.82 4.20
CA ARG A 99 4.91 -25.66 4.18
C ARG A 99 4.64 -26.12 2.75
N GLN A 100 4.54 -27.44 2.56
CA GLN A 100 4.41 -28.07 1.25
C GLN A 100 3.31 -27.46 0.36
N GLN A 101 2.11 -27.26 0.91
CA GLN A 101 0.97 -26.71 0.17
C GLN A 101 1.24 -25.29 -0.35
N PHE A 102 1.92 -24.46 0.45
CA PHE A 102 2.27 -23.10 0.04
C PHE A 102 3.38 -23.11 -1.00
N LEU A 103 4.39 -23.97 -0.84
CA LEU A 103 5.48 -24.13 -1.80
C LEU A 103 4.96 -24.56 -3.18
N GLU A 104 4.04 -25.52 -3.23
CA GLU A 104 3.40 -25.96 -4.47
C GLU A 104 2.65 -24.82 -5.15
N TRP A 105 1.84 -24.08 -4.38
CA TRP A 105 1.16 -22.89 -4.88
C TRP A 105 2.15 -21.80 -5.37
N PHE A 106 3.22 -21.55 -4.63
CA PHE A 106 4.25 -20.56 -4.94
C PHE A 106 4.98 -20.92 -6.25
N MET A 107 5.30 -22.20 -6.45
CA MET A 107 5.95 -22.67 -7.67
C MET A 107 5.03 -22.53 -8.89
N ALA A 108 3.73 -22.80 -8.73
CA ALA A 108 2.74 -22.64 -9.79
C ALA A 108 2.48 -21.16 -10.14
N HIS A 109 2.56 -20.25 -9.17
CA HIS A 109 2.19 -18.83 -9.34
C HIS A 109 3.34 -17.86 -9.06
N ARG A 110 4.60 -18.30 -9.27
CA ARG A 110 5.82 -17.58 -8.87
C ARG A 110 5.83 -16.11 -9.27
N LYS A 111 5.43 -15.79 -10.51
CA LYS A 111 5.39 -14.40 -10.99
C LYS A 111 4.45 -13.53 -10.17
N VAL A 112 3.24 -14.02 -9.88
CA VAL A 112 2.26 -13.29 -9.07
C VAL A 112 2.78 -13.17 -7.64
N ALA A 113 3.27 -14.25 -7.04
CA ALA A 113 3.86 -14.21 -5.71
C ALA A 113 4.98 -13.17 -5.61
N SER A 114 5.93 -13.15 -6.55
CA SER A 114 7.03 -12.16 -6.56
C SER A 114 6.55 -10.72 -6.71
N ILE A 115 5.58 -10.44 -7.59
CA ILE A 115 5.02 -9.09 -7.75
C ILE A 115 4.43 -8.61 -6.43
N PHE A 116 3.63 -9.45 -5.77
CA PHE A 116 3.00 -9.07 -4.50
C PHE A 116 3.99 -9.01 -3.33
N THR A 117 5.06 -9.80 -3.33
CA THR A 117 6.16 -9.62 -2.36
C THR A 117 6.86 -8.27 -2.53
N ILE A 118 7.07 -7.82 -3.78
CA ILE A 118 7.67 -6.50 -4.05
C ILE A 118 6.69 -5.38 -3.70
N LEU A 119 5.40 -5.50 -4.05
CA LEU A 119 4.38 -4.53 -3.64
C LEU A 119 4.25 -4.47 -2.11
N ALA A 120 4.45 -5.60 -1.44
CA ALA A 120 4.46 -5.68 0.00
C ALA A 120 5.62 -4.94 0.66
N SER A 121 6.67 -4.59 -0.09
CA SER A 121 7.68 -3.64 0.37
C SER A 121 7.09 -2.26 0.62
N THR A 122 6.08 -1.82 -0.13
CA THR A 122 5.42 -0.54 0.13
C THR A 122 4.40 -0.68 1.24
N ASP A 123 3.49 -1.64 1.09
CA ASP A 123 2.43 -1.92 2.06
C ASP A 123 2.31 -3.42 2.27
N ILE A 124 2.66 -3.90 3.47
CA ILE A 124 2.64 -5.32 3.81
C ILE A 124 1.28 -5.99 3.56
N GLU A 125 0.19 -5.21 3.57
CA GLU A 125 -1.16 -5.68 3.30
C GLU A 125 -1.34 -6.14 1.84
N ALA A 126 -0.43 -5.79 0.93
CA ALA A 126 -0.39 -6.34 -0.43
C ALA A 126 -0.33 -7.88 -0.42
N LEU A 127 0.31 -8.51 0.58
CA LEU A 127 0.31 -9.97 0.72
C LEU A 127 -1.09 -10.54 0.96
N SER A 128 -2.01 -9.76 1.54
CA SER A 128 -3.39 -10.19 1.77
C SER A 128 -4.17 -10.47 0.49
N ILE A 129 -3.78 -9.82 -0.61
CA ILE A 129 -4.37 -10.01 -1.93
C ILE A 129 -4.09 -11.41 -2.45
N LEU A 130 -2.94 -12.01 -2.10
CA LEU A 130 -2.58 -13.38 -2.51
C LEU A 130 -3.50 -14.45 -1.92
N TYR A 131 -4.16 -14.21 -0.78
CA TYR A 131 -5.11 -15.14 -0.16
C TYR A 131 -6.55 -14.62 -0.13
N SER A 132 -6.87 -13.62 -0.95
CA SER A 132 -8.20 -12.98 -1.00
C SER A 132 -9.23 -13.76 -1.81
N ASN A 133 -8.81 -14.79 -2.55
CA ASN A 133 -9.59 -15.50 -3.56
C ASN A 133 -10.16 -14.55 -4.65
N LEU A 134 -9.36 -13.54 -5.03
CA LEU A 134 -9.76 -12.48 -5.94
C LEU A 134 -10.27 -13.03 -7.27
N ALA A 135 -11.52 -12.69 -7.61
CA ALA A 135 -12.24 -13.14 -8.79
C ALA A 135 -12.24 -14.67 -9.03
N GLY A 136 -11.90 -15.46 -8.00
CA GLY A 136 -11.78 -16.92 -8.09
C GLY A 136 -10.52 -17.42 -8.82
N PHE A 137 -9.51 -16.58 -9.03
CA PHE A 137 -8.26 -17.03 -9.64
C PHE A 137 -7.38 -17.78 -8.64
N SER A 138 -6.79 -18.91 -9.08
CA SER A 138 -5.87 -19.71 -8.27
C SER A 138 -4.65 -18.93 -7.79
N SER A 139 -4.17 -17.96 -8.58
CA SER A 139 -3.08 -17.05 -8.22
C SER A 139 -3.39 -16.14 -7.02
N PHE A 140 -4.65 -16.04 -6.60
CA PHE A 140 -5.08 -15.26 -5.44
C PHE A 140 -5.71 -16.16 -4.36
N ASN A 141 -5.45 -17.46 -4.42
CA ASN A 141 -5.89 -18.44 -3.43
C ASN A 141 -4.68 -19.12 -2.74
N ALA A 142 -3.67 -18.31 -2.38
CA ALA A 142 -2.49 -18.79 -1.68
C ALA A 142 -2.88 -19.37 -0.31
N PRO A 143 -2.40 -20.56 0.06
CA PRO A 143 -2.81 -21.23 1.28
C PRO A 143 -2.03 -20.71 2.50
N PHE A 144 -2.03 -19.39 2.75
CA PHE A 144 -1.35 -18.77 3.89
C PHE A 144 -1.81 -19.38 5.23
N SER A 145 -0.88 -19.59 6.16
CA SER A 145 -1.19 -20.00 7.53
C SER A 145 -1.91 -18.89 8.28
N ASP A 146 -2.70 -19.27 9.30
CA ASP A 146 -3.38 -18.27 10.14
C ASP A 146 -2.39 -17.45 10.97
N ASP A 147 -1.23 -18.02 11.33
CA ASP A 147 -0.10 -17.29 11.92
C ASP A 147 0.41 -16.18 11.00
N ALA A 148 0.64 -16.49 9.71
CA ALA A 148 1.09 -15.50 8.74
C ALA A 148 0.04 -14.40 8.49
N LYS A 149 -1.24 -14.77 8.37
CA LYS A 149 -2.35 -13.79 8.25
C LYS A 149 -2.43 -12.88 9.47
N SER A 150 -2.31 -13.45 10.68
CA SER A 150 -2.29 -12.70 11.93
C SER A 150 -1.12 -11.72 11.98
N LYS A 151 0.10 -12.15 11.59
CA LYS A 151 1.27 -11.27 11.51
C LYS A 151 1.06 -10.11 10.55
N ILE A 152 0.51 -10.35 9.35
CA ILE A 152 0.19 -9.29 8.39
C ILE A 152 -0.76 -8.26 9.03
N PHE A 153 -1.83 -8.73 9.68
CA PHE A 153 -2.79 -7.85 10.37
C PHE A 153 -2.17 -7.04 11.52
N TRP A 154 -1.31 -7.65 12.34
CA TRP A 154 -0.68 -6.97 13.48
C TRP A 154 0.39 -5.97 13.04
N VAL A 155 1.15 -6.25 11.98
CA VAL A 155 2.15 -5.32 11.44
C VAL A 155 1.47 -4.03 10.96
N VAL A 156 0.37 -4.13 10.22
CA VAL A 156 -0.41 -2.95 9.78
C VAL A 156 -0.86 -2.11 10.98
N ASN A 157 -1.43 -2.76 12.00
CA ASN A 157 -1.87 -2.07 13.22
C ASN A 157 -0.72 -1.40 13.98
N LEU A 158 0.47 -2.01 14.01
CA LEU A 158 1.64 -1.42 14.65
C LEU A 158 2.11 -0.17 13.89
N THR A 159 2.19 -0.24 12.56
CA THR A 159 2.62 0.88 11.71
C THR A 159 1.68 2.09 11.87
N ILE A 160 0.36 1.89 11.80
CA ILE A 160 -0.63 2.96 11.98
C ILE A 160 -0.49 3.61 13.38
N ASN A 161 -0.32 2.79 14.43
CA ASN A 161 -0.19 3.30 15.80
C ASN A 161 1.11 4.10 16.03
N ILE A 162 2.24 3.67 15.46
CA ILE A 162 3.50 4.38 15.59
C ILE A 162 3.42 5.74 14.87
N ILE A 163 2.90 5.76 13.65
CA ILE A 163 2.72 7.00 12.88
C ILE A 163 1.82 7.96 13.65
N GLY A 164 0.66 7.49 14.14
CA GLY A 164 -0.26 8.31 14.93
C GLY A 164 0.40 8.94 16.16
N ARG A 165 1.26 8.18 16.86
CA ARG A 165 2.01 8.70 18.03
C ARG A 165 3.05 9.74 17.64
N LEU A 166 3.79 9.55 16.54
CA LEU A 166 4.78 10.52 16.05
C LEU A 166 4.13 11.86 15.65
N TYR A 167 2.95 11.81 15.03
CA TYR A 167 2.17 13.00 14.71
C TYR A 167 1.76 13.77 15.99
N GLN A 168 1.23 13.07 16.99
CA GLN A 168 0.83 13.69 18.26
C GLN A 168 2.01 14.34 18.98
N VAL A 169 3.18 13.68 19.02
CA VAL A 169 4.40 14.24 19.62
C VAL A 169 4.82 15.52 18.90
N THR A 170 4.76 15.55 17.57
CA THR A 170 5.14 16.71 16.77
C THR A 170 4.22 17.91 17.03
N ILE A 171 2.91 17.68 17.15
CA ILE A 171 1.94 18.73 17.51
C ILE A 171 2.19 19.23 18.94
N HIS A 172 2.43 18.33 19.89
CA HIS A 172 2.69 18.69 21.28
C HIS A 172 3.96 19.54 21.42
N LEU A 173 5.06 19.16 20.76
CA LEU A 173 6.31 19.92 20.75
C LEU A 173 6.14 21.30 20.09
N ARG A 174 5.35 21.41 19.02
CA ARG A 174 5.03 22.71 18.40
C ARG A 174 4.28 23.62 19.38
N ASN A 175 3.28 23.08 20.08
CA ASN A 175 2.49 23.85 21.04
C ASN A 175 3.31 24.31 22.25
N LEU A 176 4.25 23.48 22.74
CA LEU A 176 5.18 23.88 23.81
C LEU A 176 6.09 25.04 23.38
N LYS A 177 6.57 25.03 22.13
CA LYS A 177 7.44 26.08 21.60
C LYS A 177 6.71 27.43 21.42
N HIS A 178 5.41 27.39 21.12
CA HIS A 178 4.56 28.61 21.05
C HIS A 178 4.09 29.10 22.43
N SER A 179 4.11 28.25 23.46
CA SER A 179 3.76 28.64 24.84
C SER A 179 4.91 29.33 25.59
N GLN A 180 6.13 29.30 25.06
CA GLN A 180 7.33 29.88 25.66
C GLN A 180 7.83 31.16 24.96
N ALA A 181 7.07 31.67 23.98
CA ALA A 181 7.29 32.92 23.27
C ALA A 181 6.14 33.90 23.55
#